data_AF-A0A2V5JLU9-F1
#
_entry.id   AF-A0A2V5JLU9-F1
#
_cell.length_a   1.000
_cell.length_b   1.000
_cell.length_c   1.000
_cell.angle_alpha   90.00
_cell.angle_beta   90.00
_cell.angle_gamma   90.00
#
_symmetry.space_group_name_H-M   'P 1'
#
loop_
_entity.id
_entity.type
_entity.pdbx_description
1 polymer ?
#
loop_
_entity_poly.entity_id
_entity_poly.type
_entity_poly.pdbx_seq_one_letter_code
_entity_poly.pdbx_strand_id
1 'polypeptide(L)'
;MSKEVLPGSCRGERLTSGFGTRRGARRYNAFTLIELVVVSGLILVLSGLVLSTVGYVRKKGARARAETEIAAMSAALESYKADNSAYPRDDTTNQYTDTLNAQQNFDPTQTVYQNASLYLYGQLSGNPSGDRTTYTQQRYFQFKPNMLFPADQTQNVQYIQDPFGNSYGYSTANQADSTKGYN
;
A
#
# COMPACT_ATOMS: atom_id res chain seq x y z
N MET A 1 -70.55 22.71 -42.12
CA MET A 1 -70.34 24.17 -42.02
C MET A 1 -68.84 24.41 -42.13
N SER A 2 -68.28 24.50 -43.33
CA SER A 2 -68.27 25.65 -44.24
C SER A 2 -67.09 26.58 -43.96
N LYS A 3 -66.08 26.49 -44.85
CA LYS A 3 -65.25 27.57 -45.45
C LYS A 3 -64.46 28.44 -44.46
N GLU A 4 -63.16 28.69 -44.64
CA GLU A 4 -62.60 29.41 -45.78
C GLU A 4 -61.13 29.05 -46.09
N VAL A 5 -60.80 29.24 -47.36
CA VAL A 5 -59.49 29.25 -48.00
C VAL A 5 -59.25 30.71 -48.42
N LEU A 6 -58.01 31.25 -48.32
CA LEU A 6 -57.28 32.06 -49.34
C LEU A 6 -56.10 32.90 -48.76
N PRO A 7 -55.15 33.40 -49.60
CA PRO A 7 -53.72 33.16 -49.39
C PRO A 7 -52.88 34.42 -49.13
N GLY A 8 -51.70 34.22 -48.53
CA GLY A 8 -50.67 35.24 -48.39
C GLY A 8 -49.39 34.83 -49.11
N SER A 9 -49.25 35.25 -50.37
CA SER A 9 -47.96 35.31 -51.06
C SER A 9 -47.21 36.55 -50.59
N CYS A 10 -46.10 36.38 -49.88
CA CYS A 10 -45.10 37.43 -49.72
C CYS A 10 -43.72 36.88 -50.13
N ARG A 11 -43.32 37.37 -51.29
CA ARG A 11 -42.03 37.26 -51.97
C ARG A 11 -41.02 38.18 -51.27
N GLY A 12 -39.77 37.76 -51.09
CA GLY A 12 -38.69 38.70 -50.76
C GLY A 12 -37.44 38.13 -50.12
N GLU A 13 -36.45 37.82 -50.97
CA GLU A 13 -35.01 38.02 -50.77
C GLU A 13 -34.29 37.33 -49.60
N ARG A 14 -33.49 36.30 -49.94
CA ARG A 14 -32.40 35.80 -49.10
C ARG A 14 -31.40 36.92 -48.83
N LEU A 15 -31.38 37.42 -47.60
CA LEU A 15 -30.21 38.12 -47.08
C LEU A 15 -29.14 37.10 -46.72
N THR A 16 -28.28 36.78 -47.68
CA THR A 16 -26.97 36.20 -47.39
C THR A 16 -26.10 37.27 -46.73
N SER A 17 -26.34 37.49 -45.43
CA SER A 17 -25.41 38.25 -44.58
C SER A 17 -24.18 37.39 -44.36
N GLY A 18 -23.09 37.77 -45.05
CA GLY A 18 -21.78 37.19 -44.87
C GLY A 18 -21.28 37.42 -43.45
N PHE A 19 -21.48 36.43 -42.59
CA PHE A 19 -20.66 36.26 -41.39
C PHE A 19 -19.22 36.00 -41.83
N GLY A 20 -18.47 37.10 -41.99
CA GLY A 20 -17.04 37.07 -42.14
C GLY A 20 -16.41 36.47 -40.89
N THR A 21 -16.23 35.15 -40.88
CA THR A 21 -15.31 34.47 -39.98
C THR A 21 -13.92 35.04 -40.25
N ARG A 22 -13.48 36.00 -39.45
CA ARG A 22 -12.06 36.30 -39.29
C ARG A 22 -11.43 35.05 -38.69
N ARG A 23 -11.01 34.12 -39.56
CA ARG A 23 -10.10 33.04 -39.18
C ARG A 23 -8.80 33.72 -38.76
N GLY A 24 -8.64 33.94 -37.46
CA GLY A 24 -7.33 34.15 -36.88
C GLY A 24 -6.49 32.96 -37.32
N ALA A 25 -5.58 33.19 -38.26
CA ALA A 25 -4.67 32.18 -38.73
C ALA A 25 -3.86 31.73 -37.50
N ARG A 26 -4.20 30.55 -36.95
CA ARG A 26 -3.32 29.87 -36.01
C ARG A 26 -2.03 29.62 -36.77
N ARG A 27 -1.02 30.43 -36.48
CA ARG A 27 0.34 30.15 -36.93
C ARG A 27 0.74 28.86 -36.23
N TYR A 28 0.77 27.78 -37.00
CA TYR A 28 1.40 26.55 -36.57
C TYR A 28 2.90 26.79 -36.64
N ASN A 29 3.51 27.09 -35.50
CA ASN A 29 4.97 27.10 -35.38
C ASN A 29 5.43 25.66 -35.55
N ALA A 30 6.07 25.35 -36.67
CA ALA A 30 6.68 24.05 -36.90
C ALA A 30 7.99 23.98 -36.11
N PHE A 31 8.12 22.97 -35.26
CA PHE A 31 9.34 22.71 -34.51
C PHE A 31 10.47 22.32 -35.45
N THR A 32 11.66 22.84 -35.18
CA THR A 32 12.86 22.44 -35.91
C THR A 32 13.36 21.07 -35.43
N LEU A 33 13.99 20.29 -36.30
CA LEU A 33 14.57 18.99 -35.91
C LEU A 33 15.58 19.15 -34.76
N ILE A 34 16.35 20.23 -34.76
CA ILE A 34 17.34 20.50 -33.72
C ILE A 34 16.68 20.77 -32.36
N GLU A 35 15.55 21.47 -32.33
CA GLU A 35 14.81 21.75 -31.08
C GLU A 35 14.28 20.46 -30.46
N LEU A 36 13.76 19.53 -31.27
CA LEU A 36 13.32 18.23 -30.79
C LEU A 36 14.49 17.36 -30.27
N VAL A 37 15.66 17.43 -30.91
CA VAL A 37 16.86 16.70 -30.49
C VAL A 37 17.42 17.26 -29.18
N VAL A 38 17.47 18.58 -29.00
CA VAL A 38 17.93 19.20 -27.75
C VAL A 38 16.99 18.88 -26.60
N VAL A 39 15.67 18.94 -26.82
CA VAL A 39 14.67 18.65 -25.77
C VAL A 39 14.73 17.19 -25.34
N SER A 40 14.79 16.25 -26.29
CA SER A 40 14.93 14.83 -25.96
C SER A 40 16.26 14.54 -25.27
N GLY A 41 17.36 15.18 -25.71
CA GLY A 41 18.66 15.12 -25.01
C GLY A 41 18.57 15.58 -23.56
N LEU A 42 17.90 16.70 -23.28
CA LEU A 42 17.70 17.21 -21.92
C LEU A 42 16.85 16.26 -21.06
N ILE A 43 15.75 15.74 -21.62
CA ILE A 43 14.87 14.79 -20.91
C ILE A 43 15.65 13.52 -20.57
N LEU A 44 16.50 13.01 -21.46
CA LEU A 44 17.31 11.81 -21.20
C LEU A 44 18.31 12.04 -20.05
N VAL A 45 18.96 13.19 -20.00
CA VAL A 45 19.89 13.53 -18.91
C VAL A 45 19.15 13.63 -17.56
N LEU A 46 18.04 14.36 -17.52
CA LEU A 46 17.24 14.50 -16.30
C LEU A 46 16.62 13.16 -15.85
N SER A 47 16.09 12.39 -16.80
CA SER A 47 15.48 11.08 -16.52
C SER A 47 16.52 10.09 -15.99
N GLY A 48 17.75 10.11 -16.54
CA GLY A 48 18.86 9.29 -16.05
C GLY A 48 19.20 9.57 -14.59
N LEU A 49 19.26 10.86 -14.21
CA LEU A 49 19.50 11.26 -12.82
C LEU A 49 18.37 10.81 -11.89
N VAL A 50 17.10 11.03 -12.28
CA VAL A 50 15.95 10.62 -11.45
C VAL A 50 15.97 9.12 -11.18
N LEU A 51 16.11 8.29 -12.22
CA LEU A 51 16.08 6.83 -12.06
C LEU A 51 17.18 6.32 -11.13
N SER A 52 18.36 6.94 -11.14
CA SER A 52 19.47 6.56 -10.24
C SER A 52 19.17 6.73 -8.75
N THR A 53 18.29 7.68 -8.39
CA THR A 53 18.00 8.02 -6.97
C THR A 53 16.79 7.29 -6.39
N VAL A 54 15.87 6.81 -7.24
CA VAL A 54 14.59 6.20 -6.82
C VAL A 54 14.78 4.97 -5.91
N GLY A 55 15.77 4.13 -6.20
CA GLY A 55 16.02 2.92 -5.40
C GLY A 55 16.35 3.21 -3.94
N TYR A 56 17.17 4.24 -3.69
CA TYR A 56 17.55 4.66 -2.35
C TYR A 56 16.36 5.26 -1.59
N VAL A 57 15.61 6.17 -2.23
CA VAL A 57 14.44 6.81 -1.62
C VAL A 57 13.36 5.79 -1.27
N ARG A 58 13.15 4.77 -2.12
CA ARG A 58 12.22 3.67 -1.82
C ARG A 58 12.62 2.90 -0.57
N LYS A 59 13.88 2.50 -0.43
CA LYS A 59 14.37 1.79 0.76
C LYS A 59 14.25 2.65 2.02
N LYS A 60 14.57 3.95 1.92
CA LYS A 60 14.42 4.90 3.03
C LYS A 60 12.95 5.05 3.44
N GLY A 61 12.04 5.16 2.48
CA GLY A 61 10.60 5.20 2.74
C GLY A 61 10.06 3.91 3.34
N ALA A 62 10.50 2.76 2.84
CA ALA A 62 10.15 1.44 3.38
C ALA A 62 10.61 1.29 4.84
N ARG A 63 11.82 1.75 5.17
CA ARG A 63 12.34 1.75 6.54
C ARG A 63 11.51 2.65 7.46
N ALA A 64 11.25 3.89 7.06
CA ALA A 64 10.44 4.81 7.85
C ALA A 64 9.03 4.24 8.10
N ARG A 65 8.44 3.61 7.08
CA ARG A 65 7.17 2.89 7.21
C ARG A 65 7.27 1.74 8.21
N ALA A 66 8.30 0.91 8.10
CA ALA A 66 8.51 -0.22 8.99
C ALA A 66 8.64 0.24 10.46
N GLU A 67 9.38 1.32 10.71
CA GLU A 67 9.53 1.94 12.04
C GLU A 67 8.17 2.40 12.59
N THR A 68 7.33 3.03 11.77
CA THR A 68 5.96 3.43 12.20
C THR A 68 5.03 2.25 12.45
N GLU A 69 5.13 1.19 11.64
CA GLU A 69 4.32 -0.02 11.81
C GLU A 69 4.71 -0.76 13.10
N ILE A 70 6.02 -0.88 13.39
CA ILE A 70 6.52 -1.45 14.65
C ILE A 70 6.06 -0.62 15.84
N ALA A 71 6.16 0.71 15.80
CA ALA A 71 5.72 1.57 16.90
C ALA A 71 4.21 1.46 17.17
N ALA A 72 3.41 1.29 16.12
CA ALA A 72 1.97 1.11 16.26
C ALA A 72 1.63 -0.27 16.85
N MET A 73 2.34 -1.33 16.42
CA MET A 73 2.20 -2.67 17.00
C MET A 73 2.69 -2.73 18.45
N SER A 74 3.77 -2.03 18.81
CA SER A 74 4.27 -1.98 20.19
C SER A 74 3.27 -1.29 21.12
N ALA A 75 2.62 -0.20 20.68
CA ALA A 75 1.56 0.44 21.46
C ALA A 75 0.35 -0.50 21.67
N ALA A 76 0.00 -1.28 20.66
CA ALA A 76 -1.05 -2.29 20.78
C ALA A 76 -0.65 -3.44 21.73
N LEU A 77 0.62 -3.84 21.71
CA LEU A 77 1.16 -4.84 22.64
C LEU A 77 1.12 -4.37 24.10
N GLU A 78 1.40 -3.09 24.37
CA GLU A 78 1.24 -2.52 25.72
C GLU A 78 -0.23 -2.55 26.16
N SER A 79 -1.16 -2.27 25.25
CA SER A 79 -2.60 -2.39 25.53
C SER A 79 -3.02 -3.83 25.80
N TYR A 80 -2.51 -4.78 25.01
CA TYR A 80 -2.70 -6.21 25.25
C TYR A 80 -2.18 -6.62 26.63
N LYS A 81 -0.97 -6.19 26.98
CA LYS A 81 -0.35 -6.50 28.27
C LYS A 81 -1.11 -5.89 29.45
N ALA A 82 -1.67 -4.69 29.29
CA ALA A 82 -2.51 -4.07 30.31
C ALA A 82 -3.72 -4.95 30.66
N ASP A 83 -4.34 -5.58 29.66
CA ASP A 83 -5.52 -6.41 29.84
C ASP A 83 -5.17 -7.87 30.24
N ASN A 84 -4.03 -8.40 29.76
CA ASN A 84 -3.66 -9.81 29.92
C ASN A 84 -2.50 -10.07 30.90
N SER A 85 -1.97 -9.01 31.54
CA SER A 85 -0.83 -9.04 32.47
C SER A 85 0.51 -9.52 31.90
N ALA A 86 0.55 -9.96 30.65
CA ALA A 86 1.75 -10.42 29.96
C ALA A 86 1.65 -10.11 28.46
N TYR A 87 2.80 -10.06 27.79
CA TYR A 87 2.82 -10.01 26.33
C TYR A 87 2.30 -11.31 25.72
N PRO A 88 1.77 -11.29 24.49
CA PRO A 88 1.36 -12.49 23.78
C PRO A 88 2.53 -13.48 23.72
N ARG A 89 2.43 -14.60 24.41
CA ARG A 89 3.42 -15.66 24.36
C ARG A 89 2.69 -16.96 24.08
N ASP A 90 3.23 -17.75 23.16
CA ASP A 90 2.63 -19.03 22.80
C ASP A 90 2.71 -20.02 23.96
N ASP A 91 1.84 -21.02 23.95
CA ASP A 91 1.84 -22.06 24.97
C ASP A 91 3.03 -23.02 24.81
N THR A 92 3.12 -24.00 25.71
CA THR A 92 4.20 -25.00 25.68
C THR A 92 4.09 -26.00 24.51
N THR A 93 3.02 -25.98 23.74
CA THR A 93 2.74 -26.98 22.68
C THR A 93 3.45 -26.62 21.38
N ASN A 94 3.32 -25.37 20.94
CA ASN A 94 3.84 -24.93 19.65
C ASN A 94 5.14 -24.11 19.77
N GLN A 95 5.29 -23.33 20.84
CA GLN A 95 6.48 -22.56 21.18
C GLN A 95 7.00 -21.67 20.03
N TYR A 96 6.13 -21.15 19.15
CA TYR A 96 6.58 -20.40 17.96
C TYR A 96 7.35 -19.13 18.33
N THR A 97 6.91 -18.44 19.39
CA THR A 97 7.53 -17.19 19.84
C THR A 97 8.79 -17.44 20.67
N ASP A 98 8.89 -18.58 21.35
CA ASP A 98 10.02 -18.96 22.19
C ASP A 98 11.19 -19.55 21.39
N THR A 99 10.88 -20.21 20.28
CA THR A 99 11.88 -20.84 19.39
C THR A 99 12.60 -19.84 18.49
N LEU A 100 11.97 -18.70 18.18
CA LEU A 100 12.58 -17.66 17.36
C LEU A 100 13.70 -16.94 18.13
N ASN A 101 14.95 -17.34 17.92
CA ASN A 101 16.11 -16.69 18.51
C ASN A 101 16.74 -15.68 17.55
N ALA A 102 16.48 -14.39 17.76
CA ALA A 102 17.03 -13.32 16.94
C ALA A 102 18.58 -13.25 16.90
N GLN A 103 19.28 -13.94 17.80
CA GLN A 103 20.75 -14.03 17.81
C GLN A 103 21.31 -15.09 16.85
N GLN A 104 20.47 -16.02 16.38
CA GLN A 104 20.89 -17.17 15.55
C GLN A 104 20.08 -17.27 14.26
N ASN A 105 18.80 -16.91 14.31
CA ASN A 105 17.93 -16.84 13.14
C ASN A 105 18.12 -15.46 12.50
N PHE A 106 18.94 -15.36 11.46
CA PHE A 106 19.19 -14.09 10.75
C PHE A 106 18.34 -13.94 9.48
N ASP A 107 17.69 -15.02 9.04
CA ASP A 107 16.93 -15.07 7.81
C ASP A 107 15.42 -14.90 8.11
N PRO A 108 14.82 -13.75 7.75
CA PRO A 108 13.42 -13.45 8.03
C PRO A 108 12.45 -14.19 7.11
N THR A 109 12.94 -14.98 6.15
CA THR A 109 12.10 -15.78 5.24
C THR A 109 11.77 -17.17 5.80
N GLN A 110 12.44 -17.59 6.88
CA GLN A 110 12.23 -18.90 7.48
C GLN A 110 10.84 -19.03 8.13
N THR A 111 10.33 -20.26 8.18
CA THR A 111 9.02 -20.59 8.77
C THR A 111 8.91 -20.20 10.25
N VAL A 112 10.03 -20.18 10.98
CA VAL A 112 10.06 -19.76 12.40
C VAL A 112 9.61 -18.29 12.54
N TYR A 113 10.03 -17.41 11.64
CA TYR A 113 9.55 -16.02 11.60
C TYR A 113 8.07 -15.93 11.23
N GLN A 114 7.67 -16.69 10.22
CA GLN A 114 6.29 -16.67 9.71
C GLN A 114 5.29 -17.15 10.78
N ASN A 115 5.59 -18.26 11.47
CA ASN A 115 4.73 -18.82 12.52
C ASN A 115 4.60 -17.87 13.71
N ALA A 116 5.72 -17.28 14.17
CA ALA A 116 5.70 -16.33 15.27
C ALA A 116 4.95 -15.04 14.90
N SER A 117 5.08 -14.59 13.65
CA SER A 117 4.33 -13.46 13.10
C SER A 117 2.83 -13.73 13.02
N LEU A 118 2.43 -14.94 12.60
CA LEU A 118 1.03 -15.37 12.58
C LEU A 118 0.43 -15.40 13.99
N TYR A 119 1.20 -15.90 14.96
CA TYR A 119 0.78 -15.90 16.36
C TYR A 119 0.50 -14.48 16.85
N LEU A 120 1.44 -13.56 16.62
CA LEU A 120 1.27 -12.14 16.97
C LEU A 120 0.04 -11.55 16.27
N TYR A 121 -0.15 -11.83 14.98
CA TYR A 121 -1.32 -11.40 14.23
C TYR A 121 -2.62 -11.88 14.91
N GLY A 122 -2.71 -13.15 15.27
CA GLY A 122 -3.90 -13.72 15.89
C GLY A 122 -4.29 -12.98 17.16
N GLN A 123 -3.32 -12.79 18.06
CA GLN A 123 -3.54 -12.17 19.37
C GLN A 123 -3.85 -10.67 19.28
N LEU A 124 -3.20 -9.92 18.38
CA LEU A 124 -3.46 -8.49 18.24
C LEU A 124 -4.72 -8.19 17.42
N SER A 125 -4.99 -8.98 16.37
CA SER A 125 -6.13 -8.76 15.48
C SER A 125 -7.45 -9.28 16.04
N GLY A 126 -7.38 -10.24 16.98
CA GLY A 126 -8.50 -11.00 17.52
C GLY A 126 -8.93 -12.19 16.64
N ASN A 127 -8.16 -12.53 15.60
CA ASN A 127 -8.45 -13.58 14.63
C ASN A 127 -7.35 -14.66 14.61
N PRO A 128 -7.34 -15.58 15.61
CA PRO A 128 -6.30 -16.61 15.70
C PRO A 128 -6.31 -17.60 14.53
N SER A 129 -7.43 -17.76 13.82
CA SER A 129 -7.55 -18.66 12.67
C SER A 129 -6.92 -18.12 11.39
N GLY A 130 -6.61 -16.83 11.31
CA GLY A 130 -6.07 -16.20 10.11
C GLY A 130 -7.06 -16.04 8.95
N ASP A 131 -8.32 -16.43 9.10
CA ASP A 131 -9.34 -16.44 8.04
C ASP A 131 -9.89 -15.05 7.65
N ARG A 132 -9.44 -13.99 8.33
CA ARG A 132 -9.85 -12.58 8.12
C ARG A 132 -11.35 -12.30 8.34
N THR A 133 -12.10 -13.24 8.90
CA THR A 133 -13.56 -13.14 9.05
C THR A 133 -14.04 -13.45 10.46
N THR A 134 -13.41 -14.41 11.14
CA THR A 134 -13.87 -14.91 12.45
C THR A 134 -13.06 -14.32 13.59
N TYR A 135 -13.50 -13.19 14.14
CA TYR A 135 -12.84 -12.54 15.28
C TYR A 135 -13.40 -13.07 16.60
N THR A 136 -12.65 -13.95 17.27
CA THR A 136 -13.06 -14.62 18.52
C THR A 136 -12.47 -14.00 19.78
N GLN A 137 -11.42 -13.18 19.64
CA GLN A 137 -10.70 -12.55 20.75
C GLN A 137 -10.80 -11.01 20.67
N GLN A 138 -10.44 -10.33 21.77
CA GLN A 138 -10.37 -8.87 21.82
C GLN A 138 -9.36 -8.34 20.79
N ARG A 139 -9.70 -7.21 20.15
CA ARG A 139 -8.88 -6.60 19.09
C ARG A 139 -8.09 -5.43 19.66
N TYR A 140 -6.77 -5.52 19.58
CA TYR A 140 -5.85 -4.47 20.04
C TYR A 140 -5.25 -3.69 18.87
N PHE A 141 -5.20 -4.29 17.69
CA PHE A 141 -4.65 -3.66 16.48
C PHE A 141 -5.44 -4.03 15.23
N GLN A 142 -5.64 -3.04 14.34
CA GLN A 142 -6.23 -3.27 13.03
C GLN A 142 -5.15 -3.27 11.95
N PHE A 143 -4.84 -4.45 11.43
CA PHE A 143 -3.91 -4.60 10.31
C PHE A 143 -4.53 -4.16 9.00
N LYS A 144 -3.75 -3.44 8.20
CA LYS A 144 -4.13 -3.10 6.82
C LYS A 144 -3.93 -4.33 5.92
N PRO A 145 -4.73 -4.50 4.85
CA PRO A 145 -4.55 -5.63 3.93
C PRO A 145 -3.14 -5.75 3.35
N ASN A 146 -2.46 -4.63 3.12
CA ASN A 146 -1.09 -4.58 2.58
C ASN A 146 0.02 -4.78 3.64
N MET A 147 -0.36 -5.07 4.89
CA MET A 147 0.55 -5.51 5.95
C MET A 147 0.42 -7.01 6.20
N LEU A 148 -0.36 -7.73 5.40
CA LEU A 148 -0.67 -9.14 5.60
C LEU A 148 -0.30 -9.91 4.33
N PHE A 149 0.38 -11.03 4.51
CA PHE A 149 0.62 -11.98 3.44
C PHE A 149 -0.29 -13.19 3.59
N PRO A 150 -0.86 -13.74 2.51
CA PRO A 150 -0.86 -13.22 1.13
C PRO A 150 -1.71 -11.96 0.98
N ALA A 151 -1.49 -11.17 -0.07
CA ALA A 151 -2.30 -9.98 -0.35
C ALA A 151 -3.73 -10.33 -0.80
N ASP A 152 -3.94 -11.55 -1.29
CA ASP A 152 -5.25 -12.10 -1.60
C ASP A 152 -6.06 -12.31 -0.30
N GLN A 153 -7.17 -11.59 -0.19
CA GLN A 153 -8.02 -11.61 1.00
C GLN A 153 -8.92 -12.84 1.08
N THR A 154 -8.98 -13.66 0.03
CA THR A 154 -9.69 -14.95 0.06
C THR A 154 -8.89 -16.05 0.75
N GLN A 155 -7.58 -15.82 0.93
CA GLN A 155 -6.67 -16.74 1.57
C GLN A 155 -6.40 -16.34 3.03
N ASN A 156 -6.17 -17.36 3.85
CA ASN A 156 -5.81 -17.14 5.25
C ASN A 156 -4.48 -16.37 5.35
N VAL A 157 -4.40 -15.49 6.32
CA VAL A 157 -3.18 -14.79 6.72
C VAL A 157 -2.14 -15.83 7.13
N GLN A 158 -0.95 -15.71 6.57
CA GLN A 158 0.21 -16.52 6.93
C GLN A 158 1.17 -15.77 7.84
N TYR A 159 1.33 -14.46 7.67
CA TYR A 159 2.18 -13.63 8.52
C TYR A 159 1.91 -12.14 8.27
N ILE A 160 2.41 -11.30 9.18
CA ILE A 160 2.44 -9.85 9.02
C ILE A 160 3.64 -9.50 8.14
N GLN A 161 3.38 -8.89 6.99
CA GLN A 161 4.39 -8.54 6.00
C GLN A 161 4.94 -7.12 6.23
N ASP A 162 6.26 -7.00 6.23
CA ASP A 162 6.97 -5.73 6.29
C ASP A 162 7.00 -5.03 4.91
N PRO A 163 7.38 -3.74 4.84
CA PRO A 163 7.52 -3.01 3.57
C PRO A 163 8.58 -3.58 2.60
N PHE A 164 9.42 -4.51 3.04
CA PHE A 164 10.44 -5.18 2.23
C PHE A 164 9.97 -6.55 1.70
N GLY A 165 8.77 -6.99 2.09
CA GLY A 165 8.15 -8.24 1.65
C GLY A 165 8.37 -9.44 2.58
N ASN A 166 9.07 -9.27 3.70
CA ASN A 166 9.38 -10.35 4.65
C ASN A 166 8.40 -10.36 5.83
N SER A 167 8.38 -11.44 6.60
CA SER A 167 7.59 -11.49 7.84
C SER A 167 8.24 -10.67 8.97
N TYR A 168 7.42 -9.96 9.73
CA TYR A 168 7.87 -9.38 11.01
C TYR A 168 8.24 -10.48 12.01
N GLY A 169 9.41 -10.35 12.62
CA GLY A 169 9.83 -11.21 13.72
C GLY A 169 9.18 -10.77 15.04
N TYR A 170 8.66 -11.75 15.78
CA TYR A 170 8.16 -11.57 17.13
C TYR A 170 8.68 -12.69 18.01
N SER A 171 9.44 -12.36 19.06
CA SER A 171 10.14 -13.35 19.88
C SER A 171 9.91 -13.07 21.35
N THR A 172 9.65 -14.14 22.09
CA THR A 172 9.63 -14.22 23.55
C THR A 172 10.74 -15.15 24.05
N ALA A 173 11.72 -15.47 23.20
CA ALA A 173 12.78 -16.43 23.50
C ALA A 173 13.55 -16.09 24.78
N ASN A 174 13.80 -14.80 25.07
CA ASN A 174 14.47 -14.39 26.31
C ASN A 174 13.63 -14.70 27.56
N GLN A 175 12.31 -14.53 27.47
CA GLN A 175 11.38 -14.87 28.54
C GLN A 175 11.29 -16.39 28.77
N ALA A 176 11.61 -17.20 27.76
CA ALA A 176 11.69 -18.65 27.87
C ALA A 176 13.03 -19.12 28.42
N ASP A 177 14.11 -18.47 27.97
CA ASP A 177 15.49 -18.80 28.26
C ASP A 177 16.31 -17.51 28.17
N SER A 178 16.79 -17.01 29.31
CA SER A 178 17.49 -15.72 29.40
C SER A 178 18.80 -15.67 28.60
N THR A 179 19.28 -16.82 28.13
CA THR A 179 20.45 -16.93 27.25
C THR A 179 20.13 -16.71 25.76
N LYS A 180 18.84 -16.63 25.38
CA LYS A 180 18.37 -16.48 24.00
C LYS A 180 17.71 -15.13 23.76
N GLY A 181 17.73 -14.69 22.51
CA GLY A 181 17.04 -13.48 22.07
C GLY A 181 17.66 -12.18 22.60
N TYR A 182 16.92 -11.08 22.44
CA TYR A 182 17.26 -9.77 22.98
C TYR A 182 16.18 -9.35 23.97
N ASN A 183 16.58 -8.61 25.02
CA ASN A 183 15.69 -8.00 26.02
C ASN A 183 15.02 -6.74 25.49
#